data_AF-M1EDB0-F1
#
_entry.id   AF-M1EDB0-F1
#
_cell.length_a   1.000
_cell.length_b   1.000
_cell.length_c   1.000
_cell.angle_alpha   90.00
_cell.angle_beta   90.00
_cell.angle_gamma   90.00
#
_symmetry.space_group_name_H-M   'P 1'
#
loop_
_entity.id
_entity.type
_entity.pdbx_description
1 polymer ?
#
loop_
_entity_poly.entity_id
_entity_poly.type
_entity_poly.pdbx_seq_one_letter_code
_entity_poly.pdbx_strand_id
1 'polypeptide(L)'
;SFQNAVKCLSEFACNAAFPDTSMEAIRLIRFCGKYVSERPRVLQEYTSDDMNVAPGDRVWVRGWFPILFELSCIINRCKLDVRTRGLTVMFEIMKSYGHTFEKHWWQDLFRIVFRIFDNMKLPEQQSEKSEWMTTTCNHALYAICDVFTQFYEALNEVLLSDVFAQLQWCVKQDNEQLARSGTNCLENLVISNGEKFSPDVWDETCICMLDIFKTTIPHVLLTWRPAGMEEDSSEKHLDMDLDRQSLSSIDKNASERGQSQLSNPTDDSWKGRPYANQKLFASLLIKCVVQLELIQTIDNIVFYPATSKKEDAEHMVAAQQDTLDAEIHIETEDQGMYKCMSSQHLFKLLDCLQESHSFSKAFNSNYEQRTVLWRAGFKGKSKPNLLKQETSSLACCLRILFRMYVDENRRDSWEEIQQRLLTVCSEALAYFITVNSESHREAWTSLLLLLLTKTLKINDEKFKAHASMYYPYLCEIMQFDLIPELRAVLRKFFLRIGVVYKIWIPEEPSQVPGTLSPV
;
A
#
# COMPACT_ATOMS: atom_id res chain seq x y z
N SER A 1 -46.44 -16.29 1.02
CA SER A 1 -45.14 -16.84 0.62
C SER A 1 -44.04 -16.16 1.43
N PHE A 2 -42.99 -16.89 1.83
CA PHE A 2 -41.82 -16.35 2.57
C PHE A 2 -41.18 -15.17 1.84
N GLN A 3 -40.99 -15.28 0.52
CA GLN A 3 -40.44 -14.21 -0.32
C GLN A 3 -41.25 -12.92 -0.22
N ASN A 4 -42.58 -13.00 -0.24
CA ASN A 4 -43.44 -11.82 -0.11
C ASN A 4 -43.32 -11.15 1.28
N ALA A 5 -43.06 -11.94 2.33
CA ALA A 5 -42.83 -11.40 3.67
C ALA A 5 -41.50 -10.64 3.75
N VAL A 6 -40.42 -11.20 3.19
CA VAL A 6 -39.12 -10.52 3.11
C VAL A 6 -39.21 -9.23 2.29
N LYS A 7 -39.88 -9.26 1.14
CA LYS A 7 -40.15 -8.07 0.32
C LYS A 7 -40.98 -7.02 1.07
N CYS A 8 -41.98 -7.44 1.84
CA CYS A 8 -42.76 -6.53 2.68
C CYS A 8 -41.89 -5.84 3.74
N LEU A 9 -40.98 -6.57 4.40
CA LEU A 9 -40.01 -5.98 5.33
C LEU A 9 -39.08 -5.00 4.61
N SER A 10 -38.65 -5.29 3.39
CA SER A 10 -37.84 -4.39 2.56
C SER A 10 -38.54 -3.06 2.27
N GLU A 11 -39.82 -3.09 1.92
CA GLU A 11 -40.61 -1.87 1.71
C GLU A 11 -40.80 -1.06 3.01
N PHE A 12 -40.97 -1.73 4.16
CA PHE A 12 -40.93 -1.05 5.47
C PHE A 12 -39.55 -0.45 5.77
N ALA A 13 -38.47 -1.14 5.43
CA ALA A 13 -37.10 -0.63 5.55
C ALA A 13 -36.87 0.63 4.71
N CYS A 14 -37.45 0.67 3.50
CA CYS A 14 -37.35 1.81 2.59
C CYS A 14 -38.25 2.99 2.94
N ASN A 15 -39.07 2.89 3.99
CA ASN A 15 -39.97 3.97 4.37
C ASN A 15 -39.23 5.11 5.09
N ALA A 16 -38.95 6.20 4.37
CA ALA A 16 -38.21 7.34 4.89
C ALA A 16 -38.90 8.13 6.02
N ALA A 17 -40.20 7.89 6.28
CA ALA A 17 -40.95 8.61 7.31
C ALA A 17 -40.72 8.05 8.73
N PHE A 18 -40.29 6.79 8.87
CA PHE A 18 -40.20 6.09 10.16
C PHE A 18 -38.88 5.33 10.32
N PRO A 19 -37.77 6.01 10.66
CA PRO A 19 -36.45 5.38 10.78
C PRO A 19 -36.40 4.19 11.77
N ASP A 20 -37.12 4.26 12.89
CA ASP A 20 -37.20 3.15 13.86
C ASP A 20 -37.86 1.91 13.25
N THR A 21 -38.89 2.12 12.42
CA THR A 21 -39.53 1.03 11.68
C THR A 21 -38.57 0.45 10.65
N SER A 22 -37.75 1.29 10.01
CA SER A 22 -36.73 0.82 9.08
C SER A 22 -35.70 -0.09 9.74
N MET A 23 -35.20 0.32 10.92
CA MET A 23 -34.22 -0.46 11.68
C MET A 23 -34.82 -1.79 12.18
N GLU A 24 -36.07 -1.77 12.64
CA GLU A 24 -36.76 -2.98 13.09
C GLU A 24 -37.05 -3.93 11.93
N ALA A 25 -37.42 -3.42 10.75
CA ALA A 25 -37.61 -4.22 9.56
C ALA A 25 -36.30 -4.93 9.14
N ILE A 26 -35.16 -4.21 9.15
CA ILE A 26 -33.84 -4.81 8.89
C ILE A 26 -33.49 -5.87 9.94
N ARG A 27 -33.81 -5.63 11.23
CA ARG A 27 -33.61 -6.61 12.30
C ARG A 27 -34.44 -7.89 12.06
N LEU A 28 -35.67 -7.75 11.58
CA LEU A 28 -36.53 -8.89 11.22
C LEU A 28 -36.01 -9.62 9.98
N ILE A 29 -35.48 -8.92 8.98
CA ILE A 29 -34.82 -9.56 7.82
C ILE A 29 -33.62 -10.39 8.28
N ARG A 30 -32.82 -9.90 9.24
CA ARG A 30 -31.75 -10.71 9.86
C ARG A 30 -32.30 -12.00 10.49
N PHE A 31 -33.44 -11.91 11.16
CA PHE A 31 -34.10 -13.10 11.73
C PHE A 31 -34.59 -14.08 10.66
N CYS A 32 -35.01 -13.60 9.48
CA CYS A 32 -35.31 -14.47 8.34
C CYS A 32 -34.10 -15.33 7.94
N GLY A 33 -32.87 -14.82 8.04
CA GLY A 33 -31.65 -15.61 7.79
C GLY A 33 -31.52 -16.79 8.75
N LYS A 34 -31.80 -16.57 10.05
CA LYS A 34 -31.85 -17.64 11.05
C LYS A 34 -32.91 -18.69 10.70
N TYR A 35 -34.09 -18.26 10.26
CA TYR A 35 -35.16 -19.18 9.83
C TYR A 35 -34.73 -20.09 8.66
N VAL A 36 -34.07 -19.52 7.64
CA VAL A 36 -33.58 -20.29 6.49
C VAL A 36 -32.55 -21.34 6.93
N SER A 37 -31.60 -20.94 7.78
CA SER A 37 -30.56 -21.83 8.30
C SER A 37 -31.11 -22.97 9.18
N GLU A 38 -32.11 -22.71 10.03
CA GLU A 38 -32.67 -23.71 10.94
C GLU A 38 -33.66 -24.65 10.24
N ARG A 39 -34.24 -24.25 9.11
CA ARG A 39 -35.31 -25.00 8.42
C ARG A 39 -35.08 -25.18 6.91
N PRO A 40 -33.92 -25.68 6.47
CA PRO A 40 -33.62 -25.84 5.04
C PRO A 40 -34.56 -26.87 4.37
N ARG A 41 -34.96 -27.93 5.09
CA ARG A 41 -35.88 -28.97 4.57
C ARG A 41 -37.23 -28.42 4.16
N VAL A 42 -37.78 -27.49 4.94
CA VAL A 42 -39.08 -26.85 4.63
C VAL A 42 -39.01 -26.11 3.29
N LEU A 43 -37.88 -25.47 2.99
CA LEU A 43 -37.68 -24.74 1.73
C LEU A 43 -37.43 -25.67 0.53
N GLN A 44 -36.83 -26.85 0.78
CA GLN A 44 -36.60 -27.89 -0.22
C GLN A 44 -37.90 -28.63 -0.60
N GLU A 45 -38.71 -28.97 0.41
CA GLU A 45 -39.92 -29.81 0.28
C GLU A 45 -41.15 -29.01 -0.17
N TYR A 46 -41.17 -27.68 0.02
CA TYR A 46 -42.30 -26.84 -0.40
C TYR A 46 -42.50 -26.90 -1.92
N THR A 47 -43.46 -27.69 -2.40
CA THR A 47 -43.84 -27.76 -3.82
C THR A 47 -44.83 -26.66 -4.15
N SER A 48 -44.35 -25.48 -4.58
CA SER A 48 -45.10 -24.66 -5.53
C SER A 48 -44.69 -25.05 -6.96
N ASP A 49 -45.53 -24.74 -7.95
CA ASP A 49 -45.46 -25.18 -9.36
C ASP A 49 -44.16 -24.88 -10.13
N ASP A 50 -43.15 -24.25 -9.51
CA ASP A 50 -41.83 -24.03 -10.09
C ASP A 50 -40.96 -25.29 -9.97
N MET A 51 -41.27 -26.29 -10.81
CA MET A 51 -40.53 -27.54 -10.95
C MET A 51 -39.18 -27.39 -11.68
N ASN A 52 -38.83 -26.17 -12.11
CA ASN A 52 -37.65 -25.89 -12.94
C ASN A 52 -36.34 -25.67 -12.15
N VAL A 53 -36.38 -25.67 -10.81
CA VAL A 53 -35.19 -25.46 -9.97
C VAL A 53 -34.74 -26.78 -9.34
N ALA A 54 -33.45 -27.10 -9.49
CA ALA A 54 -32.83 -28.29 -8.92
C ALA A 54 -33.09 -28.36 -7.40
N PRO A 55 -33.38 -29.54 -6.82
CA PRO A 55 -33.71 -29.67 -5.40
C PRO A 55 -32.67 -29.04 -4.44
N GLY A 56 -31.38 -29.12 -4.79
CA GLY A 56 -30.29 -28.50 -4.03
C GLY A 56 -30.40 -26.96 -3.97
N ASP A 57 -30.78 -26.31 -5.08
CA ASP A 57 -30.82 -24.85 -5.22
C ASP A 57 -32.10 -24.22 -4.68
N ARG A 58 -33.09 -25.02 -4.28
CA ARG A 58 -34.36 -24.50 -3.74
C ARG A 58 -34.15 -23.65 -2.49
N VAL A 59 -33.21 -24.03 -1.63
CA VAL A 59 -32.87 -23.26 -0.41
C VAL A 59 -32.31 -21.89 -0.77
N TRP A 60 -31.48 -21.82 -1.81
CA TRP A 60 -30.96 -20.56 -2.35
C TRP A 60 -32.08 -19.69 -2.91
N VAL A 61 -32.81 -20.19 -3.92
CA VAL A 61 -33.81 -19.41 -4.66
C VAL A 61 -34.99 -18.98 -3.77
N ARG A 62 -35.40 -19.82 -2.82
CA ARG A 62 -36.59 -19.59 -1.98
C ARG A 62 -36.26 -18.99 -0.62
N GLY A 63 -35.03 -19.13 -0.14
CA GLY A 63 -34.59 -18.69 1.18
C GLY A 63 -33.57 -17.57 1.13
N TRP A 64 -32.32 -17.92 0.78
CA TRP A 64 -31.18 -17.00 0.88
C TRP A 64 -31.22 -15.85 -0.13
N PHE A 65 -31.46 -16.15 -1.41
CA PHE A 65 -31.47 -15.16 -2.48
C PHE A 65 -32.49 -14.03 -2.23
N PRO A 66 -33.76 -14.30 -1.86
CA PRO A 66 -34.72 -13.25 -1.50
C PRO A 66 -34.24 -12.32 -0.38
N ILE A 67 -33.61 -12.86 0.66
CA ILE A 67 -33.08 -12.05 1.78
C ILE A 67 -31.97 -11.13 1.28
N LEU A 68 -30.98 -11.69 0.58
CA LEU A 68 -29.79 -10.98 0.16
C LEU A 68 -30.10 -9.96 -0.95
N PHE A 69 -31.01 -10.31 -1.85
CA PHE A 69 -31.52 -9.41 -2.89
C PHE A 69 -32.26 -8.22 -2.28
N GLU A 70 -33.18 -8.45 -1.34
CA GLU A 70 -33.93 -7.37 -0.70
C GLU A 70 -33.02 -6.48 0.18
N LEU A 71 -32.02 -7.05 0.85
CA LEU A 71 -30.99 -6.25 1.52
C LEU A 71 -30.20 -5.37 0.53
N SER A 72 -29.87 -5.89 -0.66
CA SER A 72 -29.27 -5.09 -1.73
C SER A 72 -30.20 -3.96 -2.19
N CYS A 73 -31.50 -4.21 -2.32
CA CYS A 73 -32.48 -3.15 -2.62
C CYS A 73 -32.49 -2.05 -1.55
N ILE A 74 -32.48 -2.42 -0.26
CA ILE A 74 -32.39 -1.47 0.85
C ILE A 74 -31.10 -0.63 0.76
N ILE A 75 -29.95 -1.28 0.53
CA ILE A 75 -28.65 -0.59 0.41
C ILE A 75 -28.72 0.46 -0.71
N ASN A 76 -29.33 0.12 -1.85
CA ASN A 76 -29.36 0.97 -3.04
C ASN A 76 -30.43 2.07 -3.01
N ARG A 77 -31.49 1.93 -2.21
CA ARG A 77 -32.65 2.86 -2.21
C ARG A 77 -32.72 3.77 -0.99
N CYS A 78 -32.03 3.44 0.10
CA CYS A 78 -32.21 4.12 1.39
C CYS A 78 -31.12 5.14 1.72
N LYS A 79 -31.39 5.97 2.74
CA LYS A 79 -30.45 6.95 3.32
C LYS A 79 -29.28 6.27 4.05
N LEU A 80 -28.24 7.05 4.35
CA LEU A 80 -26.96 6.60 4.90
C LEU A 80 -27.05 5.64 6.10
N ASP A 81 -27.89 5.97 7.08
CA ASP A 81 -28.11 5.18 8.29
C ASP A 81 -28.72 3.80 7.99
N VAL A 82 -29.79 3.77 7.20
CA VAL A 82 -30.50 2.55 6.83
C VAL A 82 -29.67 1.68 5.89
N ARG A 83 -28.99 2.28 4.89
CA ARG A 83 -28.15 1.53 3.94
C ARG A 83 -26.94 0.90 4.61
N THR A 84 -26.27 1.61 5.52
CA THR A 84 -25.12 1.06 6.27
C THR A 84 -25.56 -0.07 7.19
N ARG A 85 -26.74 0.03 7.83
CA ARG A 85 -27.29 -1.07 8.63
C ARG A 85 -27.66 -2.28 7.77
N GLY A 86 -28.29 -2.07 6.62
CA GLY A 86 -28.60 -3.12 5.65
C GLY A 86 -27.35 -3.85 5.18
N LEU A 87 -26.28 -3.11 4.89
CA LEU A 87 -24.98 -3.65 4.52
C LEU A 87 -24.37 -4.50 5.65
N THR A 88 -24.36 -3.99 6.89
CA THR A 88 -23.90 -4.77 8.05
C THR A 88 -24.67 -6.08 8.19
N VAL A 89 -26.00 -6.06 8.09
CA VAL A 89 -26.82 -7.29 8.21
C VAL A 89 -26.54 -8.27 7.07
N MET A 90 -26.38 -7.78 5.83
CA MET A 90 -26.04 -8.63 4.68
C MET A 90 -24.72 -9.38 4.91
N PHE A 91 -23.67 -8.68 5.31
CA PHE A 91 -22.37 -9.31 5.58
C PHE A 91 -22.35 -10.12 6.88
N GLU A 92 -23.12 -9.76 7.91
CA GLU A 92 -23.32 -10.61 9.10
C GLU A 92 -23.93 -11.97 8.72
N ILE A 93 -24.92 -11.97 7.82
CA ILE A 93 -25.54 -13.20 7.31
C ILE A 93 -24.50 -14.04 6.55
N MET A 94 -23.71 -13.41 5.67
CA MET A 94 -22.64 -14.09 4.93
C MET A 94 -21.61 -14.71 5.88
N LYS A 95 -21.13 -13.95 6.87
CA LYS A 95 -20.14 -14.43 7.87
C LYS A 95 -20.70 -15.55 8.74
N SER A 96 -21.98 -15.48 9.11
CA SER A 96 -22.61 -16.45 10.02
C SER A 96 -23.02 -17.75 9.33
N TYR A 97 -23.55 -17.67 8.11
CA TYR A 97 -24.20 -18.79 7.42
C TYR A 97 -23.50 -19.22 6.13
N GLY A 98 -22.45 -18.51 5.71
CA GLY A 98 -21.74 -18.79 4.45
C GLY A 98 -21.13 -20.19 4.34
N HIS A 99 -20.88 -20.87 5.47
CA HIS A 99 -20.45 -22.27 5.51
C HIS A 99 -21.51 -23.24 4.95
N THR A 100 -22.76 -22.79 4.79
CA THR A 100 -23.86 -23.57 4.19
C THR A 100 -24.04 -23.29 2.70
N PHE A 101 -23.25 -22.38 2.12
CA PHE A 101 -23.43 -21.94 0.73
C PHE A 101 -22.59 -22.77 -0.23
N GLU A 102 -23.18 -23.10 -1.37
CA GLU A 102 -22.48 -23.75 -2.49
C GLU A 102 -21.63 -22.73 -3.28
N LYS A 103 -20.60 -23.22 -3.99
CA LYS A 103 -19.68 -22.37 -4.77
C LYS A 103 -20.38 -21.45 -5.77
N HIS A 104 -21.38 -21.96 -6.50
CA HIS A 104 -22.12 -21.14 -7.48
C HIS A 104 -23.08 -20.14 -6.81
N TRP A 105 -23.56 -20.40 -5.60
CA TRP A 105 -24.35 -19.42 -4.83
C TRP A 105 -23.50 -18.23 -4.42
N TRP A 106 -22.24 -18.46 -4.06
CA TRP A 106 -21.29 -17.38 -3.80
C TRP A 106 -21.08 -16.50 -5.02
N GLN A 107 -20.95 -17.08 -6.22
CA GLN A 107 -20.84 -16.30 -7.46
C GLN A 107 -22.09 -15.42 -7.70
N ASP A 108 -23.29 -16.00 -7.56
CA ASP A 108 -24.53 -15.25 -7.69
C ASP A 108 -24.67 -14.14 -6.64
N LEU A 109 -24.25 -14.41 -5.40
CA LEU A 109 -24.25 -13.42 -4.34
C LEU A 109 -23.29 -12.28 -4.63
N PHE A 110 -22.05 -12.58 -4.99
CA PHE A 110 -21.04 -11.56 -5.24
C PHE A 110 -21.37 -10.71 -6.47
N ARG A 111 -22.08 -11.25 -7.47
CA ARG A 111 -22.69 -10.44 -8.54
C ARG A 111 -23.65 -9.38 -8.01
N ILE A 112 -24.41 -9.67 -6.95
CA ILE A 112 -25.29 -8.69 -6.28
C ILE A 112 -24.47 -7.71 -5.44
N VAL A 113 -23.46 -8.20 -4.73
CA VAL A 113 -22.61 -7.37 -3.86
C VAL A 113 -21.79 -6.37 -4.68
N PHE A 114 -21.18 -6.79 -5.79
CA PHE A 114 -20.39 -5.89 -6.65
C PHE A 114 -21.25 -4.81 -7.32
N ARG A 115 -22.56 -5.03 -7.49
CA ARG A 115 -23.48 -3.97 -7.97
C ARG A 115 -23.62 -2.78 -7.02
N ILE A 116 -23.21 -2.90 -5.75
CA ILE A 116 -23.12 -1.75 -4.83
C ILE A 116 -22.18 -0.67 -5.40
N PHE A 117 -21.19 -1.08 -6.19
CA PHE A 117 -20.23 -0.19 -6.86
C PHE A 117 -20.72 0.27 -8.25
N ASP A 118 -21.77 -0.34 -8.83
CA ASP A 118 -22.32 -0.01 -10.15
C ASP A 118 -23.20 1.25 -10.17
N ASN A 119 -23.81 1.65 -9.05
CA ASN A 119 -24.69 2.83 -8.94
C ASN A 119 -24.01 4.16 -9.34
N MET A 120 -22.72 4.10 -9.65
CA MET A 120 -21.84 5.19 -10.03
C MET A 120 -22.01 5.65 -11.49
N LYS A 121 -22.89 5.01 -12.26
CA LYS A 121 -23.12 5.29 -13.69
C LYS A 121 -24.02 6.51 -13.97
N LEU A 122 -24.65 7.11 -12.95
CA LEU A 122 -25.55 8.26 -13.14
C LEU A 122 -24.90 9.60 -12.71
N PRO A 123 -24.93 10.67 -13.55
CA PRO A 123 -24.14 11.88 -13.32
C PRO A 123 -24.65 12.88 -12.26
N GLU A 124 -25.78 12.67 -11.58
CA GLU A 124 -26.59 13.84 -11.22
C GLU A 124 -26.29 14.56 -9.88
N GLN A 125 -25.50 14.01 -8.94
CA GLN A 125 -25.04 14.79 -7.78
C GLN A 125 -23.65 14.36 -7.29
N GLN A 126 -22.62 15.20 -7.54
CA GLN A 126 -21.23 14.92 -7.16
C GLN A 126 -21.05 14.72 -5.64
N SER A 127 -21.86 15.40 -4.81
CA SER A 127 -21.84 15.28 -3.35
C SER A 127 -22.35 13.92 -2.89
N GLU A 128 -23.50 13.48 -3.39
CA GLU A 128 -24.07 12.17 -3.08
C GLU A 128 -23.14 11.04 -3.55
N LYS A 129 -22.52 11.21 -4.73
CA LYS A 129 -21.50 10.29 -5.25
C LYS A 129 -20.28 10.19 -4.33
N SER A 130 -19.78 11.31 -3.82
CA SER A 130 -18.66 11.34 -2.89
C SER A 130 -19.00 10.69 -1.55
N GLU A 131 -20.17 11.00 -0.99
CA GLU A 131 -20.66 10.38 0.25
C GLU A 131 -20.79 8.86 0.09
N TRP A 132 -21.37 8.40 -1.02
CA TRP A 132 -21.54 6.97 -1.31
C TRP A 132 -20.19 6.23 -1.36
N MET A 133 -19.18 6.82 -2.03
CA MET A 133 -17.83 6.24 -2.08
C MET A 133 -17.18 6.15 -0.70
N THR A 134 -17.23 7.23 0.06
CA THR A 134 -16.55 7.33 1.37
C THR A 134 -17.22 6.49 2.45
N THR A 135 -18.53 6.22 2.32
CA THR A 135 -19.32 5.49 3.34
C THR A 135 -19.67 4.08 2.88
N THR A 136 -20.57 3.94 1.91
CA THR A 136 -21.13 2.64 1.48
C THR A 136 -20.10 1.78 0.78
N CYS A 137 -19.42 2.30 -0.25
CA CYS A 137 -18.40 1.53 -0.97
C CYS A 137 -17.24 1.15 -0.05
N ASN A 138 -16.81 2.09 0.79
CA ASN A 138 -15.75 1.85 1.77
C ASN A 138 -16.11 0.69 2.72
N HIS A 139 -17.29 0.72 3.34
CA HIS A 139 -17.76 -0.37 4.20
C HIS A 139 -17.91 -1.70 3.42
N ALA A 140 -18.50 -1.66 2.23
CA ALA A 140 -18.64 -2.84 1.38
C ALA A 140 -17.28 -3.49 1.07
N LEU A 141 -16.27 -2.69 0.75
CA LEU A 141 -14.95 -3.17 0.35
C LEU A 141 -14.24 -3.95 1.46
N TYR A 142 -14.24 -3.40 2.69
CA TYR A 142 -13.71 -4.10 3.85
C TYR A 142 -14.48 -5.38 4.14
N ALA A 143 -15.82 -5.32 4.10
CA ALA A 143 -16.65 -6.48 4.38
C ALA A 143 -16.51 -7.60 3.32
N ILE A 144 -16.28 -7.25 2.05
CA ILE A 144 -15.91 -8.18 0.98
C ILE A 144 -14.62 -8.90 1.32
N CYS A 145 -13.56 -8.16 1.67
CA CYS A 145 -12.25 -8.74 1.98
C CYS A 145 -12.29 -9.62 3.23
N ASP A 146 -13.07 -9.24 4.24
CA ASP A 146 -13.29 -10.05 5.43
C ASP A 146 -13.98 -11.38 5.11
N VAL A 147 -15.09 -11.35 4.36
CA VAL A 147 -15.80 -12.57 3.96
C VAL A 147 -14.90 -13.44 3.08
N PHE A 148 -14.20 -12.83 2.13
CA PHE A 148 -13.26 -13.55 1.27
C PHE A 148 -12.19 -14.25 2.09
N THR A 149 -11.59 -13.57 3.07
CA THR A 149 -10.59 -14.14 3.98
C THR A 149 -11.18 -15.26 4.83
N GLN A 150 -12.38 -15.08 5.38
CA GLN A 150 -13.03 -16.09 6.21
C GLN A 150 -13.35 -17.38 5.43
N PHE A 151 -13.76 -17.27 4.17
CA PHE A 151 -14.13 -18.40 3.31
C PHE A 151 -13.17 -18.61 2.14
N TYR A 152 -11.88 -18.32 2.33
CA TYR A 152 -10.85 -18.35 1.28
C TYR A 152 -10.89 -19.65 0.46
N GLU A 153 -10.95 -20.81 1.10
CA GLU A 153 -10.98 -22.13 0.44
C GLU A 153 -12.15 -22.29 -0.54
N ALA A 154 -13.31 -21.70 -0.21
CA ALA A 154 -14.50 -21.78 -1.06
C ALA A 154 -14.51 -20.71 -2.16
N LEU A 155 -13.87 -19.55 -1.92
CA LEU A 155 -14.01 -18.36 -2.75
C LEU A 155 -12.83 -18.11 -3.69
N ASN A 156 -11.63 -18.57 -3.37
CA ASN A 156 -10.43 -18.27 -4.16
C ASN A 156 -10.57 -18.70 -5.63
N GLU A 157 -11.00 -19.93 -5.89
CA GLU A 157 -11.13 -20.45 -7.26
C GLU A 157 -12.20 -19.73 -8.10
N VAL A 158 -13.21 -19.15 -7.44
CA VAL A 158 -14.42 -18.65 -8.12
C VAL A 158 -14.54 -17.13 -8.16
N LEU A 159 -13.83 -16.41 -7.28
CA LEU A 159 -14.02 -14.97 -7.07
C LEU A 159 -12.72 -14.18 -6.91
N LEU A 160 -11.54 -14.80 -6.86
CA LEU A 160 -10.27 -14.09 -6.65
C LEU A 160 -10.07 -12.98 -7.70
N SER A 161 -10.23 -13.31 -8.98
CA SER A 161 -10.09 -12.34 -10.07
C SER A 161 -11.09 -11.18 -9.95
N ASP A 162 -12.33 -11.43 -9.52
CA ASP A 162 -13.34 -10.38 -9.35
C ASP A 162 -13.00 -9.47 -8.16
N VAL A 163 -12.52 -10.04 -7.06
CA VAL A 163 -12.07 -9.27 -5.88
C VAL A 163 -10.86 -8.40 -6.25
N PHE A 164 -9.88 -8.92 -6.98
CA PHE A 164 -8.76 -8.13 -7.48
C PHE A 164 -9.22 -7.03 -8.43
N ALA A 165 -10.09 -7.32 -9.39
CA ALA A 165 -10.65 -6.29 -10.28
C ALA A 165 -11.37 -5.19 -9.49
N GLN A 166 -12.11 -5.54 -8.44
CA GLN A 166 -12.80 -4.58 -7.58
C GLN A 166 -11.83 -3.73 -6.77
N LEU A 167 -10.77 -4.32 -6.20
CA LEU A 167 -9.71 -3.57 -5.50
C LEU A 167 -9.00 -2.60 -6.44
N GLN A 168 -8.62 -3.06 -7.65
CA GLN A 168 -8.04 -2.20 -8.67
C GLN A 168 -8.96 -1.03 -9.02
N TRP A 169 -10.26 -1.29 -9.20
CA TRP A 169 -11.22 -0.25 -9.49
C TRP A 169 -11.29 0.78 -8.36
N CYS A 170 -11.33 0.36 -7.10
CA CYS A 170 -11.36 1.24 -5.93
C CYS A 170 -10.12 2.15 -5.87
N VAL A 171 -8.93 1.59 -6.07
CA VAL A 171 -7.67 2.34 -6.04
C VAL A 171 -7.57 3.38 -7.17
N LYS A 172 -8.20 3.11 -8.32
CA LYS A 172 -8.21 4.00 -9.49
C LYS A 172 -9.21 5.17 -9.39
N GLN A 173 -10.04 5.23 -8.35
CA GLN A 173 -11.05 6.30 -8.24
C GLN A 173 -10.43 7.65 -7.82
N ASP A 174 -11.01 8.75 -8.33
CA ASP A 174 -10.71 10.12 -7.88
C ASP A 174 -11.37 10.43 -6.50
N ASN A 175 -11.29 9.48 -5.56
CA ASN A 175 -11.71 9.64 -4.17
C ASN A 175 -10.61 9.08 -3.27
N GLU A 176 -9.93 9.99 -2.55
CA GLU A 176 -8.75 9.64 -1.74
C GLU A 176 -9.05 8.54 -0.72
N GLN A 177 -10.15 8.66 0.03
CA GLN A 177 -10.51 7.71 1.07
C GLN A 177 -10.73 6.30 0.49
N LEU A 178 -11.51 6.18 -0.57
CA LEU A 178 -11.79 4.90 -1.21
C LEU A 178 -10.52 4.29 -1.82
N ALA A 179 -9.66 5.11 -2.41
CA ALA A 179 -8.42 4.63 -2.99
C ALA A 179 -7.48 4.07 -1.90
N ARG A 180 -7.35 4.76 -0.77
CA ARG A 180 -6.59 4.29 0.41
C ARG A 180 -7.20 3.03 1.04
N SER A 181 -8.53 2.96 1.12
CA SER A 181 -9.19 1.73 1.57
C SER A 181 -8.92 0.56 0.64
N GLY A 182 -8.83 0.81 -0.68
CA GLY A 182 -8.46 -0.20 -1.67
C GLY A 182 -7.05 -0.76 -1.45
N THR A 183 -6.05 0.09 -1.24
CA THR A 183 -4.68 -0.36 -0.96
C THR A 183 -4.60 -1.11 0.38
N ASN A 184 -5.25 -0.61 1.42
CA ASN A 184 -5.28 -1.24 2.74
C ASN A 184 -6.02 -2.60 2.72
N CYS A 185 -7.12 -2.71 1.98
CA CYS A 185 -7.83 -3.98 1.81
C CYS A 185 -6.97 -5.01 1.07
N LEU A 186 -6.25 -4.59 0.01
CA LEU A 186 -5.31 -5.46 -0.69
C LEU A 186 -4.20 -5.95 0.26
N GLU A 187 -3.62 -5.05 1.04
CA GLU A 187 -2.62 -5.39 2.06
C GLU A 187 -3.13 -6.45 3.05
N ASN A 188 -4.26 -6.17 3.70
CA ASN A 188 -4.83 -7.07 4.71
C ASN A 188 -5.24 -8.42 4.12
N LEU A 189 -5.80 -8.42 2.91
CA LEU A 189 -6.19 -9.63 2.19
C LEU A 189 -4.98 -10.54 1.96
N VAL A 190 -3.86 -9.95 1.48
CA VAL A 190 -2.64 -10.70 1.22
C VAL A 190 -1.98 -11.16 2.51
N ILE A 191 -1.87 -10.29 3.53
CA ILE A 191 -1.27 -10.69 4.82
C ILE A 191 -2.07 -11.82 5.49
N SER A 192 -3.40 -11.78 5.43
CA SER A 192 -4.26 -12.75 6.13
C SER A 192 -4.34 -14.11 5.43
N ASN A 193 -4.03 -14.19 4.13
CA ASN A 193 -4.22 -15.39 3.33
C ASN A 193 -2.94 -15.84 2.58
N GLY A 194 -1.86 -15.07 2.59
CA GLY A 194 -0.68 -15.30 1.77
C GLY A 194 0.03 -16.63 2.02
N GLU A 195 -0.07 -17.18 3.24
CA GLU A 195 0.42 -18.53 3.56
C GLU A 195 -0.36 -19.64 2.84
N LYS A 196 -1.62 -19.38 2.47
CA LYS A 196 -2.51 -20.32 1.76
C LYS A 196 -2.45 -20.18 0.24
N PHE A 197 -1.80 -19.12 -0.25
CA PHE A 197 -1.75 -18.84 -1.69
C PHE A 197 -0.90 -19.89 -2.41
N SER A 198 -1.44 -20.42 -3.51
CA SER A 198 -0.64 -21.20 -4.47
C SER A 198 0.34 -20.28 -5.22
N PRO A 199 1.34 -20.83 -5.91
CA PRO A 199 2.21 -20.04 -6.79
C PRO A 199 1.43 -19.22 -7.83
N ASP A 200 0.39 -19.80 -8.43
CA ASP A 200 -0.47 -19.12 -9.43
C ASP A 200 -1.23 -17.93 -8.81
N VAL A 201 -1.76 -18.10 -7.59
CA VAL A 201 -2.43 -17.01 -6.86
C VAL A 201 -1.46 -15.89 -6.51
N TRP A 202 -0.22 -16.22 -6.14
CA TRP A 202 0.83 -15.21 -5.94
C TRP A 202 1.18 -14.48 -7.24
N ASP A 203 1.23 -15.18 -8.36
CA ASP A 203 1.45 -14.57 -9.67
C ASP A 203 0.33 -13.58 -10.02
N GLU A 204 -0.93 -13.96 -9.85
CA GLU A 204 -2.10 -13.07 -10.02
C GLU A 204 -2.04 -11.87 -9.07
N THR A 205 -1.64 -12.09 -7.81
CA THR A 205 -1.49 -11.04 -6.80
C THR A 205 -0.43 -10.00 -7.20
N CYS A 206 0.75 -10.47 -7.63
CA CYS A 206 1.84 -9.59 -8.08
C CYS A 206 1.46 -8.84 -9.36
N ILE A 207 0.76 -9.49 -10.31
CA ILE A 207 0.24 -8.82 -11.51
C ILE A 207 -0.76 -7.73 -11.14
N CYS A 208 -1.67 -8.03 -10.20
CA CYS A 208 -2.63 -7.06 -9.71
C CYS A 208 -1.95 -5.81 -9.12
N MET A 209 -0.93 -6.00 -8.27
CA MET A 209 -0.14 -4.89 -7.73
C MET A 209 0.57 -4.10 -8.83
N LEU A 210 1.22 -4.78 -9.77
CA LEU A 210 1.92 -4.15 -10.90
C LEU A 210 0.98 -3.27 -11.73
N ASP A 211 -0.22 -3.76 -12.04
CA ASP A 211 -1.21 -3.00 -12.79
C ASP A 211 -1.71 -1.77 -12.02
N ILE A 212 -1.90 -1.90 -10.71
CA ILE A 212 -2.27 -0.76 -9.86
C ILE A 212 -1.14 0.28 -9.85
N PHE A 213 0.12 -0.12 -9.68
CA PHE A 213 1.26 0.79 -9.75
C PHE A 213 1.28 1.53 -11.09
N LYS A 214 1.32 0.82 -12.21
CA LYS A 214 1.41 1.41 -13.56
C LYS A 214 0.29 2.43 -13.84
N THR A 215 -0.94 2.12 -13.43
CA THR A 215 -2.10 2.99 -13.72
C THR A 215 -2.19 4.22 -12.81
N THR A 216 -1.51 4.19 -11.66
CA THR A 216 -1.57 5.26 -10.65
C THR A 216 -0.34 6.17 -10.66
N ILE A 217 0.68 5.93 -11.48
CA ILE A 217 1.81 6.87 -11.63
C ILE A 217 1.30 8.21 -12.21
N PRO A 218 1.55 9.35 -11.54
CA PRO A 218 1.08 10.65 -11.99
C PRO A 218 2.00 11.28 -13.05
N HIS A 219 2.20 10.60 -14.20
CA HIS A 219 3.10 11.03 -15.27
C HIS A 219 2.90 12.47 -15.75
N VAL A 220 1.66 12.97 -15.70
CA VAL A 220 1.31 14.35 -16.04
C VAL A 220 2.09 15.37 -15.22
N LEU A 221 2.52 15.05 -13.99
CA LEU A 221 3.35 15.97 -13.19
C LEU A 221 4.69 16.31 -13.85
N LEU A 222 5.24 15.44 -14.69
CA LEU A 222 6.50 15.69 -15.38
C LEU A 222 6.33 16.54 -16.65
N THR A 223 5.13 16.55 -17.24
CA THR A 223 4.87 17.14 -18.56
C THR A 223 3.87 18.29 -18.55
N TRP A 224 3.16 18.51 -17.43
CA TRP A 224 2.12 19.53 -17.34
C TRP A 224 2.65 20.93 -17.67
N ARG A 225 1.85 21.69 -18.41
CA ARG A 225 2.10 23.10 -18.78
C ARG A 225 0.81 23.91 -18.63
N PRO A 226 0.89 25.22 -18.31
CA PRO A 226 -0.26 26.11 -18.37
C PRO A 226 -0.78 26.23 -19.81
N ALA A 227 -2.11 26.31 -19.99
CA ALA A 227 -2.69 26.60 -21.30
C ALA A 227 -2.25 28.00 -21.76
N GLY A 228 -1.64 28.11 -22.95
CA GLY A 228 -1.14 29.36 -23.53
C GLY A 228 0.38 29.56 -23.48
N MET A 229 1.17 28.57 -23.03
CA MET A 229 2.65 28.55 -23.12
C MET A 229 3.18 27.69 -24.28
N GLU A 230 2.34 27.34 -25.26
CA GLU A 230 2.86 26.86 -26.55
C GLU A 230 3.45 28.07 -27.26
N GLU A 231 4.79 28.11 -27.36
CA GLU A 231 5.64 29.17 -27.94
C GLU A 231 5.99 30.34 -27.00
N ASP A 232 7.00 30.16 -26.15
CA ASP A 232 8.04 31.18 -25.96
C ASP A 232 9.25 30.57 -25.20
N SER A 233 10.13 29.94 -25.96
CA SER A 233 11.45 29.51 -25.49
C SER A 233 12.44 30.68 -25.54
N SER A 234 12.18 31.74 -24.77
CA SER A 234 13.15 32.82 -24.59
C SER A 234 12.74 33.73 -23.43
N GLU A 235 13.09 33.34 -22.20
CA GLU A 235 13.55 34.29 -21.18
C GLU A 235 14.24 33.53 -20.04
N LYS A 236 15.56 33.34 -20.19
CA LYS A 236 16.47 33.03 -19.09
C LYS A 236 16.80 34.34 -18.37
N HIS A 237 16.31 34.52 -17.15
CA HIS A 237 17.11 34.89 -15.96
C HIS A 237 16.21 35.39 -14.81
N LEU A 238 16.73 35.21 -13.59
CA LEU A 238 16.26 35.71 -12.30
C LEU A 238 15.28 34.77 -11.57
N ASP A 239 15.86 33.89 -10.73
CA ASP A 239 15.55 33.84 -9.29
C ASP A 239 16.34 32.70 -8.66
N MET A 240 17.60 32.99 -8.33
CA MET A 240 18.48 32.12 -7.57
C MET A 240 18.77 32.79 -6.22
N ASP A 241 17.73 33.09 -5.42
CA ASP A 241 17.93 33.65 -4.07
C ASP A 241 16.66 33.63 -3.17
N LEU A 242 15.89 32.53 -3.14
CA LEU A 242 14.71 32.42 -2.25
C LEU A 242 14.60 31.09 -1.48
N ASP A 243 15.69 30.33 -1.34
CA ASP A 243 15.71 29.04 -0.64
C ASP A 243 16.46 29.09 0.71
N ARG A 244 16.13 30.06 1.58
CA ARG A 244 16.58 30.02 3.00
C ARG A 244 15.46 29.98 4.05
N GLN A 245 14.17 30.04 3.68
CA GLN A 245 13.11 30.19 4.70
C GLN A 245 11.81 29.38 4.51
N SER A 246 11.75 28.32 3.68
CA SER A 246 10.47 27.60 3.51
C SER A 246 10.54 26.08 3.47
N LEU A 247 11.29 25.42 4.35
CA LEU A 247 11.21 23.96 4.53
C LEU A 247 11.19 23.47 5.99
N SER A 248 11.01 24.34 6.99
CA SER A 248 10.83 23.90 8.39
C SER A 248 9.39 23.46 8.66
N SER A 249 9.01 22.27 8.21
CA SER A 249 7.91 21.51 8.80
C SER A 249 8.26 20.03 8.76
N ILE A 250 9.20 19.65 9.62
CA ILE A 250 9.35 18.29 10.09
C ILE A 250 8.17 18.05 11.04
N ASP A 251 7.20 17.24 10.62
CA ASP A 251 6.27 16.60 11.55
C ASP A 251 7.10 15.71 12.48
N LYS A 252 7.40 16.21 13.68
CA LYS A 252 8.03 15.42 14.74
C LYS A 252 7.04 14.37 15.23
N ASN A 253 7.54 13.15 15.40
CA ASN A 253 6.87 11.99 15.98
C ASN A 253 5.90 12.35 17.11
N ALA A 254 4.62 12.05 16.91
CA ALA A 254 3.66 11.86 17.99
C ALA A 254 3.28 10.37 18.03
N SER A 255 3.61 9.74 19.15
CA SER A 255 3.09 8.43 19.51
C SER A 255 1.59 8.50 19.71
N GLU A 256 0.92 7.44 19.25
CA GLU A 256 -0.36 6.90 19.70
C GLU A 256 -1.64 7.77 19.73
N ARG A 257 -2.65 7.19 19.06
CA ARG A 257 -4.10 7.44 19.08
C ARG A 257 -4.63 8.48 18.10
N GLY A 258 -5.62 8.01 17.35
CA GLY A 258 -6.14 8.66 16.17
C GLY A 258 -6.77 10.02 16.41
N GLN A 259 -6.47 10.93 15.50
CA GLN A 259 -7.35 11.99 15.03
C GLN A 259 -6.75 12.56 13.74
N SER A 260 -7.45 12.32 12.65
CA SER A 260 -7.18 12.86 11.31
C SER A 260 -7.17 14.38 11.34
N GLN A 261 -6.10 15.02 10.87
CA GLN A 261 -6.23 16.37 10.33
C GLN A 261 -6.97 16.27 8.99
N LEU A 262 -8.27 16.56 9.01
CA LEU A 262 -9.06 16.82 7.83
C LEU A 262 -8.35 17.93 7.04
N SER A 263 -7.78 17.57 5.90
CA SER A 263 -7.50 18.55 4.85
C SER A 263 -8.85 18.92 4.23
N ASN A 264 -9.57 19.85 4.87
CA ASN A 264 -10.75 20.42 4.25
C ASN A 264 -10.35 21.07 2.92
N PRO A 265 -11.08 20.86 1.82
CA PRO A 265 -10.79 21.48 0.52
C PRO A 265 -11.10 22.98 0.47
N THR A 266 -11.33 23.63 1.61
CA THR A 266 -11.70 25.05 1.73
C THR A 266 -10.49 25.97 1.92
N ASP A 267 -9.31 25.61 1.43
CA ASP A 267 -8.21 26.58 1.33
C ASP A 267 -8.54 27.56 0.20
N ASP A 268 -8.77 28.84 0.53
CA ASP A 268 -9.18 29.94 -0.37
C ASP A 268 -8.16 30.23 -1.51
N SER A 269 -7.09 29.43 -1.61
CA SER A 269 -6.02 29.45 -2.63
C SER A 269 -6.51 29.27 -4.09
N TRP A 270 -7.74 28.80 -4.28
CA TRP A 270 -8.27 28.41 -5.60
C TRP A 270 -9.05 29.52 -6.34
N LYS A 271 -9.29 30.69 -5.74
CA LYS A 271 -10.09 31.77 -6.37
C LYS A 271 -9.38 32.31 -7.62
N GLY A 272 -10.01 32.13 -8.79
CA GLY A 272 -9.59 32.68 -10.09
C GLY A 272 -9.00 31.69 -11.10
N ARG A 273 -8.92 30.39 -10.79
CA ARG A 273 -8.29 29.38 -11.67
C ARG A 273 -9.30 28.59 -12.51
N PRO A 274 -8.93 28.07 -13.70
CA PRO A 274 -9.79 27.18 -14.46
C PRO A 274 -10.18 25.95 -13.64
N TYR A 275 -11.48 25.72 -13.48
CA TYR A 275 -12.04 24.58 -12.73
C TYR A 275 -11.45 23.22 -13.15
N ALA A 276 -11.11 23.08 -14.45
CA ALA A 276 -10.47 21.89 -14.99
C ALA A 276 -9.09 21.58 -14.36
N ASN A 277 -8.27 22.61 -14.09
CA ASN A 277 -6.96 22.43 -13.45
C ASN A 277 -7.10 22.01 -11.98
N GLN A 278 -8.14 22.48 -11.29
CA GLN A 278 -8.39 22.11 -9.90
C GLN A 278 -8.73 20.63 -9.78
N LYS A 279 -9.63 20.13 -10.64
CA LYS A 279 -9.99 18.71 -10.69
C LYS A 279 -8.81 17.82 -11.07
N LEU A 280 -8.01 18.24 -12.07
CA LEU A 280 -6.81 17.52 -12.46
C LEU A 280 -5.78 17.45 -11.32
N PHE A 281 -5.50 18.57 -10.67
CA PHE A 281 -4.53 18.62 -9.57
C PHE A 281 -4.99 17.80 -8.36
N ALA A 282 -6.28 17.82 -8.03
CA ALA A 282 -6.84 16.94 -7.01
C ALA A 282 -6.61 15.45 -7.36
N SER A 283 -6.92 15.04 -8.60
CA SER A 283 -6.67 13.66 -9.07
C SER A 283 -5.19 13.28 -9.02
N LEU A 284 -4.28 14.17 -9.43
CA LEU A 284 -2.83 13.92 -9.37
C LEU A 284 -2.30 13.83 -7.93
N LEU A 285 -2.84 14.62 -7.00
CA LEU A 285 -2.49 14.50 -5.58
C LEU A 285 -2.92 13.15 -5.01
N ILE A 286 -4.14 12.70 -5.33
CA ILE A 286 -4.64 11.37 -4.95
C ILE A 286 -3.69 10.29 -5.48
N LYS A 287 -3.27 10.37 -6.74
CA LYS A 287 -2.29 9.44 -7.32
C LYS A 287 -0.95 9.41 -6.56
N CYS A 288 -0.43 10.57 -6.14
CA CYS A 288 0.78 10.61 -5.31
C CYS A 288 0.58 9.94 -3.94
N VAL A 289 -0.57 10.14 -3.30
CA VAL A 289 -0.91 9.49 -2.03
C VAL A 289 -1.01 7.98 -2.21
N VAL A 290 -1.72 7.53 -3.24
CA VAL A 290 -1.88 6.11 -3.58
C VAL A 290 -0.54 5.44 -3.85
N GLN A 291 0.35 6.07 -4.62
CA GLN A 291 1.69 5.53 -4.87
C GLN A 291 2.50 5.33 -3.57
N LEU A 292 2.41 6.26 -2.62
CA LEU A 292 3.08 6.11 -1.33
C LEU A 292 2.47 4.99 -0.48
N GLU A 293 1.14 4.88 -0.47
CA GLU A 293 0.43 3.79 0.22
C GLU A 293 0.77 2.42 -0.39
N LEU A 294 0.87 2.32 -1.71
CA LEU A 294 1.26 1.09 -2.41
C LEU A 294 2.69 0.65 -2.08
N ILE A 295 3.63 1.59 -1.97
CA ILE A 295 5.00 1.31 -1.51
C ILE A 295 4.95 0.73 -0.08
N GLN A 296 4.17 1.33 0.81
CA GLN A 296 4.00 0.83 2.18
C GLN A 296 3.31 -0.54 2.20
N THR A 297 2.36 -0.79 1.29
CA THR A 297 1.70 -2.09 1.15
C THR A 297 2.69 -3.19 0.75
N ILE A 298 3.59 -2.94 -0.20
CA ILE A 298 4.65 -3.91 -0.54
C ILE A 298 5.54 -4.16 0.69
N ASP A 299 5.99 -3.10 1.36
CA ASP A 299 6.84 -3.20 2.56
C ASP A 299 6.16 -4.03 3.66
N ASN A 300 4.89 -3.75 3.95
CA ASN A 300 4.09 -4.46 4.95
C ASN A 300 3.81 -5.91 4.57
N ILE A 301 3.52 -6.20 3.30
CA ILE A 301 3.29 -7.59 2.85
C ILE A 301 4.58 -8.40 2.98
N VAL A 302 5.71 -7.86 2.53
CA VAL A 302 6.98 -8.61 2.49
C VAL A 302 7.60 -8.76 3.89
N PHE A 303 7.57 -7.70 4.71
CA PHE A 303 8.28 -7.64 5.99
C PHE A 303 7.39 -7.64 7.23
N TYR A 304 6.07 -7.67 7.07
CA TYR A 304 5.07 -7.44 8.12
C TYR A 304 4.99 -5.98 8.60
N PRO A 305 3.79 -5.46 8.94
CA PRO A 305 3.62 -4.07 9.35
C PRO A 305 4.55 -3.64 10.50
N ALA A 306 5.09 -2.42 10.36
CA ALA A 306 5.99 -1.77 11.31
C ALA A 306 7.38 -2.40 11.50
N THR A 307 7.65 -3.62 10.99
CA THR A 307 8.97 -4.28 11.09
C THR A 307 10.08 -3.40 10.52
N SER A 308 9.94 -2.91 9.30
CA SER A 308 10.98 -2.10 8.64
C SER A 308 11.25 -0.77 9.32
N LYS A 309 10.23 -0.14 9.93
CA LYS A 309 10.40 1.11 10.71
C LYS A 309 11.14 0.85 12.02
N LYS A 310 10.85 -0.27 12.68
CA LYS A 310 11.58 -0.70 13.88
C LYS A 310 13.04 -0.99 13.53
N GLU A 311 13.28 -1.66 12.41
CA GLU A 311 14.62 -1.95 11.91
C GLU A 311 15.44 -0.67 11.65
N ASP A 312 14.86 0.32 10.96
CA ASP A 312 15.53 1.60 10.71
C ASP A 312 15.91 2.31 12.02
N ALA A 313 15.01 2.28 13.02
CA ALA A 313 15.28 2.87 14.33
C ALA A 313 16.42 2.14 15.08
N GLU A 314 16.47 0.81 14.98
CA GLU A 314 17.54 0.00 15.57
C GLU A 314 18.89 0.23 14.88
N HIS A 315 18.92 0.35 13.55
CA HIS A 315 20.13 0.74 12.81
C HIS A 315 20.64 2.13 13.19
N MET A 316 19.73 3.10 13.37
CA MET A 316 20.07 4.44 13.88
C MET A 316 20.72 4.36 15.27
N VAL A 317 20.11 3.63 16.21
CA VAL A 317 20.63 3.47 17.57
C VAL A 317 21.98 2.75 17.56
N ALA A 318 22.14 1.70 16.75
CA ALA A 318 23.39 0.97 16.62
C ALA A 318 24.52 1.86 16.06
N ALA A 319 24.21 2.74 15.11
CA ALA A 319 25.16 3.73 14.60
C ALA A 319 25.55 4.77 15.66
N GLN A 320 24.61 5.21 16.51
CA GLN A 320 24.87 6.13 17.62
C GLN A 320 25.76 5.53 18.71
N GLN A 321 25.59 4.24 18.99
CA GLN A 321 26.32 3.53 20.03
C GLN A 321 27.60 2.85 19.53
N ASP A 322 27.91 2.94 18.24
CA ASP A 322 29.02 2.25 17.56
C ASP A 322 28.94 0.70 17.67
N THR A 323 27.74 0.14 17.86
CA THR A 323 27.44 -1.29 18.09
C THR A 323 26.94 -2.02 16.85
N LEU A 324 27.24 -1.51 15.64
CA LEU A 324 26.78 -2.05 14.34
C LEU A 324 27.10 -3.55 14.09
N ASP A 325 28.07 -4.11 14.82
CA ASP A 325 28.47 -5.51 14.72
C ASP A 325 27.48 -6.47 15.41
N ALA A 326 26.55 -5.94 16.22
CA ALA A 326 25.49 -6.72 16.83
C ALA A 326 24.45 -7.19 15.80
N GLU A 327 24.00 -8.44 15.93
CA GLU A 327 22.83 -8.94 15.22
C GLU A 327 21.59 -8.21 15.73
N ILE A 328 20.81 -7.67 14.80
CA ILE A 328 19.54 -7.01 15.09
C ILE A 328 18.47 -8.05 14.82
N HIS A 329 17.84 -8.54 15.88
CA HIS A 329 16.77 -9.52 15.77
C HIS A 329 15.41 -8.86 16.03
N ILE A 330 14.51 -8.94 15.04
CA ILE A 330 13.15 -8.43 15.16
C ILE A 330 12.19 -9.62 15.24
N GLU A 331 11.49 -9.75 16.37
CA GLU A 331 10.55 -10.86 16.64
C GLU A 331 9.48 -11.07 15.55
N THR A 332 9.15 -10.02 14.78
CA THR A 332 8.14 -10.05 13.71
C THR A 332 8.70 -10.32 12.31
N GLU A 333 10.01 -10.52 12.14
CA GLU A 333 10.66 -10.69 10.83
C GLU A 333 10.12 -11.90 10.03
N ASP A 334 9.67 -12.92 10.75
CA ASP A 334 9.11 -14.15 10.19
C ASP A 334 7.60 -14.08 9.89
N GLN A 335 6.92 -13.00 10.26
CA GLN A 335 5.47 -12.82 10.02
C GLN A 335 5.15 -12.26 8.63
N GLY A 336 6.17 -11.80 7.88
CA GLY A 336 6.00 -11.28 6.52
C GLY A 336 5.90 -12.40 5.48
N MET A 337 5.29 -12.09 4.33
CA MET A 337 5.02 -13.06 3.26
C MET A 337 6.23 -13.35 2.35
N TYR A 338 7.41 -12.80 2.66
CA TYR A 338 8.64 -13.02 1.89
C TYR A 338 8.93 -14.50 1.59
N LYS A 339 8.72 -15.38 2.58
CA LYS A 339 9.00 -16.83 2.44
C LYS A 339 8.00 -17.54 1.52
N CYS A 340 6.82 -16.96 1.33
CA CYS A 340 5.77 -17.50 0.45
C CYS A 340 5.98 -17.12 -1.03
N MET A 341 6.89 -16.19 -1.32
CA MET A 341 7.12 -15.64 -2.66
C MET A 341 8.31 -16.29 -3.36
N SER A 342 8.19 -16.59 -4.66
CA SER A 342 9.32 -16.98 -5.51
C SER A 342 10.24 -15.79 -5.81
N SER A 343 11.41 -16.02 -6.41
CA SER A 343 12.30 -14.92 -6.84
C SER A 343 11.64 -14.06 -7.92
N GLN A 344 10.87 -14.68 -8.81
CA GLN A 344 10.11 -13.99 -9.84
C GLN A 344 9.03 -13.08 -9.27
N HIS A 345 8.32 -13.51 -8.22
CA HIS A 345 7.35 -12.65 -7.52
C HIS A 345 8.03 -11.41 -6.94
N LEU A 346 9.16 -11.58 -6.24
CA LEU A 346 9.90 -10.46 -5.67
C LEU A 346 10.48 -9.53 -6.73
N PHE A 347 10.95 -10.04 -7.87
CA PHE A 347 11.41 -9.20 -8.98
C PHE A 347 10.28 -8.34 -9.56
N LYS A 348 9.05 -8.87 -9.69
CA LYS A 348 7.89 -8.06 -10.09
C LYS A 348 7.63 -6.91 -9.11
N LEU A 349 7.73 -7.17 -7.80
CA LEU A 349 7.58 -6.12 -6.77
C LEU A 349 8.72 -5.09 -6.82
N LEU A 350 9.95 -5.54 -7.07
CA LEU A 350 11.11 -4.67 -7.27
C LEU A 350 10.90 -3.74 -8.47
N ASP A 351 10.40 -4.25 -9.59
CA ASP A 351 10.12 -3.45 -10.78
C ASP A 351 9.08 -2.34 -10.47
N CYS A 352 8.03 -2.64 -9.70
CA CYS A 352 7.06 -1.64 -9.23
C CYS A 352 7.72 -0.52 -8.40
N LEU A 353 8.55 -0.91 -7.42
CA LEU A 353 9.23 0.02 -6.52
C LEU A 353 10.24 0.88 -7.28
N GLN A 354 11.00 0.28 -8.19
CA GLN A 354 11.98 0.97 -9.03
C GLN A 354 11.30 1.97 -9.96
N GLU A 355 10.18 1.63 -10.60
CA GLU A 355 9.44 2.55 -11.45
C GLU A 355 8.93 3.78 -10.66
N SER A 356 8.38 3.55 -9.46
CA SER A 356 7.93 4.63 -8.56
C SER A 356 9.11 5.52 -8.08
N HIS A 357 10.25 4.90 -7.78
CA HIS A 357 11.49 5.60 -7.42
C HIS A 357 11.99 6.47 -8.58
N SER A 358 12.11 5.91 -9.78
CA SER A 358 12.57 6.62 -10.97
C SER A 358 11.68 7.81 -11.30
N PHE A 359 10.35 7.66 -11.20
CA PHE A 359 9.42 8.75 -11.39
C PHE A 359 9.61 9.88 -10.36
N SER A 360 9.66 9.53 -9.07
CA SER A 360 9.79 10.52 -7.99
C SER A 360 11.14 11.22 -8.01
N LYS A 361 12.23 10.50 -8.29
CA LYS A 361 13.58 11.05 -8.56
C LYS A 361 13.57 12.04 -9.73
N ALA A 362 12.95 11.68 -10.86
CA ALA A 362 12.84 12.56 -12.02
C ALA A 362 12.06 13.83 -11.68
N PHE A 363 10.96 13.70 -10.94
CA PHE A 363 10.16 14.84 -10.49
C PHE A 363 10.94 15.77 -9.54
N ASN A 364 11.59 15.20 -8.52
CA ASN A 364 12.31 15.96 -7.50
C ASN A 364 13.52 16.71 -8.08
N SER A 365 14.20 16.09 -9.05
CA SER A 365 15.36 16.66 -9.77
C SER A 365 14.96 17.73 -10.79
N ASN A 366 13.72 17.73 -11.27
CA ASN A 366 13.24 18.71 -12.25
C ASN A 366 12.78 20.01 -11.56
N TYR A 367 13.75 20.88 -11.25
CA TYR A 367 13.50 22.16 -10.59
C TYR A 367 12.49 23.02 -11.36
N GLU A 368 12.63 23.10 -12.68
CA GLU A 368 11.77 23.92 -13.56
C GLU A 368 10.32 23.45 -13.49
N GLN A 369 10.08 22.15 -13.69
CA GLN A 369 8.75 21.56 -13.65
C GLN A 369 8.05 21.79 -12.31
N ARG A 370 8.78 21.60 -11.21
CA ARG A 370 8.25 21.86 -9.86
C ARG A 370 7.91 23.33 -9.65
N THR A 371 8.69 24.26 -10.23
CA THR A 371 8.38 25.70 -10.18
C THR A 371 7.11 26.02 -10.98
N VAL A 372 6.95 25.44 -12.17
CA VAL A 372 5.76 25.62 -13.01
C VAL A 372 4.50 25.15 -12.28
N LEU A 373 4.53 23.94 -11.69
CA LEU A 373 3.41 23.40 -10.91
C LEU A 373 3.13 24.21 -9.64
N TRP A 374 4.17 24.69 -8.96
CA TRP A 374 4.01 25.55 -7.78
C TRP A 374 3.35 26.89 -8.12
N ARG A 375 3.77 27.54 -9.21
CA ARG A 375 3.15 28.78 -9.71
C ARG A 375 1.71 28.56 -10.15
N ALA A 376 1.41 27.39 -10.72
CA ALA A 376 0.05 26.96 -11.01
C ALA A 376 -0.75 26.57 -9.75
N GLY A 377 -0.09 26.52 -8.59
CA GLY A 377 -0.59 26.18 -7.27
C GLY A 377 -1.14 24.78 -7.14
N PHE A 378 -0.41 23.81 -7.70
CA PHE A 378 -0.66 22.36 -7.54
C PHE A 378 -0.71 21.93 -6.07
N LYS A 379 0.18 22.43 -5.21
CA LYS A 379 0.29 22.02 -3.79
C LYS A 379 0.46 23.22 -2.84
N GLY A 380 -0.54 24.11 -2.83
CA GLY A 380 -0.60 25.21 -1.87
C GLY A 380 0.61 26.16 -1.93
N LYS A 381 1.13 26.54 -0.76
CA LYS A 381 2.14 27.61 -0.62
C LYS A 381 3.59 27.15 -0.84
N SER A 382 3.89 25.85 -0.78
CA SER A 382 5.27 25.35 -0.91
C SER A 382 5.50 24.60 -2.22
N LYS A 383 6.76 24.59 -2.68
CA LYS A 383 7.15 23.89 -3.91
C LYS A 383 6.90 22.39 -3.73
N PRO A 384 6.11 21.74 -4.59
CA PRO A 384 5.77 20.33 -4.43
C PRO A 384 7.02 19.47 -4.50
N ASN A 385 7.08 18.41 -3.70
CA ASN A 385 8.12 17.38 -3.75
C ASN A 385 7.49 16.01 -3.47
N LEU A 386 8.21 14.97 -3.88
CA LEU A 386 7.87 13.56 -3.67
C LEU A 386 9.00 12.87 -2.89
N LEU A 387 9.65 13.57 -1.95
CA LEU A 387 10.81 13.04 -1.23
C LEU A 387 10.48 11.74 -0.49
N LYS A 388 9.34 11.68 0.22
CA LYS A 388 8.89 10.45 0.89
C LYS A 388 8.67 9.30 -0.09
N GLN A 389 8.08 9.56 -1.26
CA GLN A 389 7.88 8.51 -2.27
C GLN A 389 9.22 8.02 -2.83
N GLU A 390 10.14 8.93 -3.12
CA GLU A 390 11.49 8.63 -3.59
C GLU A 390 12.28 7.80 -2.59
N THR A 391 12.25 8.19 -1.31
CA THR A 391 13.05 7.52 -0.28
C THR A 391 12.42 6.22 0.20
N SER A 392 11.10 6.16 0.38
CA SER A 392 10.43 4.92 0.81
C SER A 392 10.46 3.84 -0.26
N SER A 393 10.30 4.17 -1.55
CA SER A 393 10.39 3.18 -2.64
C SER A 393 11.77 2.55 -2.74
N LEU A 394 12.83 3.37 -2.69
CA LEU A 394 14.21 2.89 -2.70
C LEU A 394 14.54 2.08 -1.45
N ALA A 395 14.09 2.51 -0.27
CA ALA A 395 14.32 1.78 0.98
C ALA A 395 13.72 0.38 0.93
N CYS A 396 12.45 0.28 0.51
CA CYS A 396 11.78 -1.02 0.36
C CYS A 396 12.50 -1.91 -0.67
N CYS A 397 12.90 -1.34 -1.81
CA CYS A 397 13.66 -2.04 -2.86
C CYS A 397 14.98 -2.61 -2.31
N LEU A 398 15.75 -1.79 -1.58
CA LEU A 398 17.00 -2.21 -0.96
C LEU A 398 16.78 -3.33 0.08
N ARG A 399 15.74 -3.23 0.93
CA ARG A 399 15.44 -4.28 1.91
C ARG A 399 15.14 -5.62 1.23
N ILE A 400 14.35 -5.61 0.16
CA ILE A 400 14.04 -6.83 -0.60
C ILE A 400 15.32 -7.41 -1.21
N LEU A 401 16.09 -6.60 -1.92
CA LEU A 401 17.33 -7.05 -2.57
C LEU A 401 18.34 -7.59 -1.56
N PHE A 402 18.60 -6.88 -0.46
CA PHE A 402 19.52 -7.36 0.57
C PHE A 402 19.04 -8.64 1.24
N ARG A 403 17.73 -8.78 1.53
CA ARG A 403 17.17 -10.03 2.08
C ARG A 403 17.33 -11.19 1.10
N MET A 404 16.99 -10.98 -0.18
CA MET A 404 17.20 -11.99 -1.23
C MET A 404 18.67 -12.37 -1.39
N TYR A 405 19.58 -11.41 -1.26
CA TYR A 405 21.00 -11.62 -1.51
C TYR A 405 21.71 -12.43 -0.41
N VAL A 406 21.17 -12.44 0.81
CA VAL A 406 21.68 -13.28 1.92
C VAL A 406 20.87 -14.56 2.13
N ASP A 407 19.78 -14.74 1.37
CA ASP A 407 18.92 -15.91 1.46
C ASP A 407 19.48 -17.08 0.64
N GLU A 408 19.88 -18.14 1.36
CA GLU A 408 20.44 -19.36 0.78
C GLU A 408 19.43 -20.15 -0.07
N ASN A 409 18.13 -19.93 0.12
CA ASN A 409 17.09 -20.58 -0.69
C ASN A 409 16.95 -19.95 -2.09
N ARG A 410 17.66 -18.85 -2.37
CA ARG A 410 17.59 -18.10 -3.64
C ARG A 410 18.90 -18.09 -4.41
N ARG A 411 19.79 -19.05 -4.13
CA ARG A 411 21.11 -19.18 -4.76
C ARG A 411 21.07 -19.17 -6.28
N ASP A 412 20.06 -19.80 -6.85
CA ASP A 412 19.78 -19.85 -8.28
C ASP A 412 19.61 -18.47 -8.93
N SER A 413 19.15 -17.49 -8.15
CA SER A 413 18.89 -16.11 -8.59
C SER A 413 19.97 -15.11 -8.14
N TRP A 414 21.01 -15.54 -7.42
CA TRP A 414 21.99 -14.64 -6.78
C TRP A 414 22.74 -13.73 -7.76
N GLU A 415 23.06 -14.21 -8.96
CA GLU A 415 23.74 -13.40 -9.97
C GLU A 415 22.87 -12.20 -10.40
N GLU A 416 21.60 -12.46 -10.71
CA GLU A 416 20.64 -11.41 -11.05
C GLU A 416 20.39 -10.46 -9.87
N ILE A 417 20.23 -10.99 -8.66
CA ILE A 417 20.07 -10.19 -7.44
C ILE A 417 21.28 -9.28 -7.23
N GLN A 418 22.50 -9.81 -7.36
CA GLN A 418 23.74 -9.06 -7.20
C GLN A 418 23.84 -7.94 -8.24
N GLN A 419 23.52 -8.23 -9.51
CA GLN A 419 23.55 -7.24 -10.57
C GLN A 419 22.56 -6.10 -10.31
N ARG A 420 21.32 -6.43 -9.92
CA ARG A 420 20.29 -5.44 -9.56
C ARG A 420 20.73 -4.59 -8.35
N LEU A 421 21.25 -5.24 -7.31
CA LEU A 421 21.70 -4.54 -6.09
C LEU A 421 22.89 -3.61 -6.36
N LEU A 422 23.89 -4.05 -7.13
CA LEU A 422 25.01 -3.20 -7.54
C LEU A 422 24.53 -1.99 -8.33
N THR A 423 23.61 -2.20 -9.28
CA THR A 423 23.06 -1.13 -10.12
C THR A 423 22.30 -0.11 -9.27
N VAL A 424 21.34 -0.56 -8.47
CA VAL A 424 20.49 0.31 -7.63
C VAL A 424 21.31 1.11 -6.63
N CYS A 425 22.25 0.47 -5.93
CA CYS A 425 23.09 1.15 -4.96
C CYS A 425 24.05 2.15 -5.61
N SER A 426 24.69 1.80 -6.73
CA SER A 426 25.56 2.75 -7.45
C SER A 426 24.79 3.95 -7.96
N GLU A 427 23.59 3.75 -8.53
CA GLU A 427 22.74 4.86 -8.97
C GLU A 427 22.26 5.73 -7.81
N ALA A 428 21.96 5.13 -6.66
CA ALA A 428 21.57 5.85 -5.46
C ALA A 428 22.71 6.72 -4.92
N LEU A 429 23.91 6.15 -4.77
CA LEU A 429 25.10 6.88 -4.31
C LEU A 429 25.50 7.99 -5.29
N ALA A 430 25.51 7.69 -6.58
CA ALA A 430 25.78 8.68 -7.63
C ALA A 430 24.76 9.82 -7.58
N TYR A 431 23.48 9.50 -7.41
CA TYR A 431 22.44 10.52 -7.32
C TYR A 431 22.58 11.38 -6.06
N PHE A 432 22.83 10.79 -4.89
CA PHE A 432 23.02 11.53 -3.63
C PHE A 432 24.12 12.59 -3.74
N ILE A 433 25.22 12.29 -4.44
CA ILE A 433 26.32 13.25 -4.66
C ILE A 433 25.84 14.48 -5.45
N THR A 434 24.88 14.32 -6.36
CA THR A 434 24.31 15.42 -7.16
C THR A 434 23.24 16.23 -6.43
N VAL A 435 22.74 15.76 -5.28
CA VAL A 435 21.71 16.47 -4.52
C VAL A 435 22.32 17.69 -3.85
N ASN A 436 21.84 18.88 -4.19
CA ASN A 436 22.35 20.15 -3.64
C ASN A 436 21.55 20.68 -2.43
N SER A 437 20.31 20.21 -2.24
CA SER A 437 19.46 20.67 -1.14
C SER A 437 19.78 19.92 0.15
N GLU A 438 20.07 20.67 1.22
CA GLU A 438 20.31 20.11 2.56
C GLU A 438 19.12 19.28 3.06
N SER A 439 17.90 19.79 2.92
CA SER A 439 16.67 19.06 3.30
C SER A 439 16.46 17.76 2.52
N HIS A 440 16.89 17.72 1.25
CA HIS A 440 16.82 16.51 0.42
C HIS A 440 17.87 15.51 0.89
N ARG A 441 19.10 15.96 1.20
CA ARG A 441 20.13 15.11 1.80
C ARG A 441 19.71 14.57 3.16
N GLU A 442 19.08 15.38 4.00
CA GLU A 442 18.55 14.96 5.30
C GLU A 442 17.54 13.82 5.13
N ALA A 443 16.62 13.93 4.17
CA ALA A 443 15.66 12.88 3.84
C ALA A 443 16.32 11.56 3.37
N TRP A 444 17.55 11.62 2.85
CA TRP A 444 18.33 10.46 2.40
C TRP A 444 19.18 9.81 3.50
N THR A 445 19.22 10.39 4.69
CA THR A 445 20.04 9.89 5.80
C THR A 445 19.75 8.41 6.13
N SER A 446 18.47 8.07 6.33
CA SER A 446 18.06 6.69 6.66
C SER A 446 18.34 5.71 5.53
N LEU A 447 18.26 6.15 4.26
CA LEU A 447 18.61 5.33 3.10
C LEU A 447 20.08 4.97 3.06
N LEU A 448 20.95 5.97 3.28
CA LEU A 448 22.39 5.75 3.29
C LEU A 448 22.79 4.84 4.45
N LEU A 449 22.19 5.01 5.63
CA LEU A 449 22.40 4.11 6.76
C LEU A 449 21.95 2.68 6.45
N LEU A 450 20.78 2.49 5.85
CA LEU A 450 20.30 1.18 5.42
C LEU A 450 21.28 0.52 4.44
N LEU A 451 21.67 1.24 3.38
CA LEU A 451 22.59 0.74 2.34
C LEU A 451 23.94 0.33 2.93
N LEU A 452 24.57 1.23 3.70
CA LEU A 452 25.90 1.00 4.24
C LEU A 452 25.89 -0.11 5.30
N THR A 453 24.91 -0.09 6.21
CA THR A 453 24.81 -1.09 7.28
C THR A 453 24.50 -2.48 6.72
N LYS A 454 23.58 -2.60 5.75
CA LYS A 454 23.30 -3.90 5.13
C LYS A 454 24.49 -4.43 4.33
N THR A 455 25.19 -3.56 3.61
CA THR A 455 26.43 -3.94 2.91
C THR A 455 27.51 -4.38 3.89
N LEU A 456 27.62 -3.73 5.06
CA LEU A 456 28.54 -4.14 6.13
C LEU A 456 28.22 -5.51 6.74
N LYS A 457 27.03 -6.07 6.55
CA LYS A 457 26.64 -7.37 7.13
C LYS A 457 26.73 -8.55 6.15
N ILE A 458 26.93 -8.32 4.85
CA ILE A 458 27.13 -9.42 3.88
C ILE A 458 28.52 -10.06 4.05
N ASN A 459 28.71 -11.28 3.57
CA ASN A 459 29.99 -12.00 3.66
C ASN A 459 31.12 -11.30 2.87
N ASP A 460 32.38 -11.69 3.13
CA ASP A 460 33.55 -10.99 2.58
C ASP A 460 33.66 -11.03 1.05
N GLU A 461 33.28 -12.14 0.42
CA GLU A 461 33.33 -12.26 -1.05
C GLU A 461 32.34 -11.29 -1.71
N LYS A 462 31.09 -11.29 -1.22
CA LYS A 462 30.05 -10.37 -1.66
C LYS A 462 30.45 -8.93 -1.34
N PHE A 463 30.96 -8.67 -0.13
CA PHE A 463 31.41 -7.35 0.29
C PHE A 463 32.48 -6.78 -0.63
N LYS A 464 33.45 -7.58 -1.09
CA LYS A 464 34.47 -7.11 -2.04
C LYS A 464 33.84 -6.54 -3.32
N ALA A 465 32.90 -7.26 -3.93
CA ALA A 465 32.24 -6.81 -5.15
C ALA A 465 31.54 -5.44 -4.97
N HIS A 466 30.78 -5.30 -3.88
CA HIS A 466 30.10 -4.04 -3.54
C HIS A 466 31.06 -2.92 -3.15
N ALA A 467 32.04 -3.20 -2.30
CA ALA A 467 33.03 -2.21 -1.87
C ALA A 467 33.83 -1.67 -3.04
N SER A 468 34.27 -2.52 -3.97
CA SER A 468 34.99 -2.10 -5.18
C SER A 468 34.15 -1.14 -6.02
N MET A 469 32.86 -1.43 -6.20
CA MET A 469 31.95 -0.59 -6.99
C MET A 469 31.63 0.73 -6.28
N TYR A 470 31.43 0.69 -4.96
CA TYR A 470 30.96 1.86 -4.21
C TYR A 470 32.07 2.82 -3.83
N TYR A 471 33.32 2.36 -3.76
CA TYR A 471 34.46 3.11 -3.22
C TYR A 471 34.58 4.55 -3.75
N PRO A 472 34.54 4.81 -5.08
CA PRO A 472 34.66 6.18 -5.58
C PRO A 472 33.54 7.10 -5.07
N TYR A 473 32.30 6.61 -5.04
CA TYR A 473 31.17 7.38 -4.54
C TYR A 473 31.28 7.66 -3.04
N LEU A 474 31.74 6.67 -2.26
CA LEU A 474 31.94 6.84 -0.82
C LEU A 474 33.00 7.90 -0.52
N CYS A 475 34.07 7.98 -1.32
CA CYS A 475 35.07 9.05 -1.22
C CYS A 475 34.47 10.44 -1.50
N GLU A 476 33.61 10.58 -2.50
CA GLU A 476 32.91 11.85 -2.76
C GLU A 476 31.95 12.20 -1.62
N ILE A 477 31.22 11.22 -1.07
CA ILE A 477 30.28 11.43 0.03
C ILE A 477 30.97 11.94 1.31
N MET A 478 32.23 11.55 1.57
CA MET A 478 33.01 12.05 2.71
C MET A 478 33.23 13.57 2.70
N GLN A 479 33.11 14.22 1.54
CA GLN A 479 33.29 15.67 1.44
C GLN A 479 32.09 16.46 1.97
N PHE A 480 30.96 15.80 2.22
CA PHE A 480 29.76 16.44 2.77
C PHE A 480 29.76 16.50 4.30
N ASP A 481 28.99 17.45 4.85
CA ASP A 481 28.72 17.51 6.29
C ASP A 481 27.67 16.46 6.68
N LEU A 482 28.15 15.24 6.94
CA LEU A 482 27.31 14.09 7.32
C LEU A 482 26.98 14.12 8.82
N ILE A 483 25.85 13.57 9.24
CA ILE A 483 25.59 13.38 10.68
C ILE A 483 26.60 12.38 11.31
N PRO A 484 26.86 12.45 12.63
CA PRO A 484 27.81 11.56 13.32
C PRO A 484 27.59 10.07 13.04
N GLU A 485 26.33 9.64 12.99
CA GLU A 485 25.91 8.26 12.73
C GLU A 485 26.36 7.77 11.35
N LEU A 486 26.16 8.58 10.31
CA LEU A 486 26.62 8.26 8.96
C LEU A 486 28.14 8.20 8.88
N ARG A 487 28.84 9.13 9.56
CA ARG A 487 30.32 9.09 9.64
C ARG A 487 30.81 7.82 10.34
N ALA A 488 30.13 7.38 11.41
CA ALA A 488 30.48 6.17 12.13
C ALA A 488 30.34 4.92 11.25
N VAL A 489 29.22 4.77 10.54
CA VAL A 489 29.00 3.64 9.62
C VAL A 489 30.00 3.67 8.46
N LEU A 490 30.23 4.86 7.88
CA LEU A 490 31.18 5.03 6.78
C LEU A 490 32.62 4.70 7.20
N ARG A 491 33.03 5.11 8.42
CA ARG A 491 34.31 4.72 9.02
C ARG A 491 34.43 3.20 9.11
N LYS A 492 33.42 2.50 9.64
CA LYS A 492 33.42 1.03 9.70
C LYS A 492 33.52 0.40 8.32
N PHE A 493 32.85 0.97 7.32
CA PHE A 493 32.95 0.52 5.92
C PHE A 493 34.39 0.56 5.41
N PHE A 494 35.10 1.68 5.57
CA PHE A 494 36.50 1.81 5.13
C PHE A 494 37.46 0.92 5.94
N LEU A 495 37.25 0.76 7.25
CA LEU A 495 38.02 -0.17 8.06
C LEU A 495 37.84 -1.62 7.56
N ARG A 496 36.61 -2.02 7.24
CA ARG A 496 36.33 -3.34 6.67
C ARG A 496 36.99 -3.54 5.31
N ILE A 497 37.01 -2.53 4.44
CA ILE A 497 37.81 -2.57 3.20
C ILE A 497 39.27 -2.86 3.53
N GLY A 498 39.85 -2.15 4.51
CA GLY A 498 41.23 -2.34 4.93
C GLY A 498 41.57 -3.79 5.30
N VAL A 499 40.69 -4.43 6.08
CA VAL A 499 40.85 -5.83 6.50
C VAL A 499 40.63 -6.80 5.33
N VAL A 500 39.50 -6.66 4.61
CA VAL A 500 39.07 -7.63 3.59
C VAL A 500 39.98 -7.63 2.35
N TYR A 501 40.55 -6.47 2.01
CA TYR A 501 41.56 -6.33 0.94
C TYR A 501 43.00 -6.45 1.43
N LYS A 502 43.21 -6.71 2.74
CA LYS A 502 44.53 -6.85 3.35
C LYS A 502 45.43 -5.61 3.16
N ILE A 503 44.83 -4.42 3.19
CA ILE A 503 45.53 -3.14 3.22
C ILE A 503 46.11 -2.89 4.63
N TRP A 504 45.39 -3.35 5.67
CA TRP A 504 45.79 -3.29 7.08
C TRP A 504 45.33 -4.55 7.81
N ILE A 505 46.11 -5.01 8.79
CA ILE A 505 45.83 -6.19 9.60
C ILE A 505 45.60 -5.71 11.04
N PRO A 506 44.45 -6.01 11.66
CA PRO A 506 44.24 -5.70 13.07
C PRO A 506 45.30 -6.39 13.93
N GLU A 507 45.92 -5.66 14.85
CA GLU A 507 46.75 -6.29 15.87
C GLU A 507 45.85 -7.19 16.73
N GLU A 508 46.12 -8.50 16.75
CA GLU A 508 45.46 -9.41 17.69
C GLU A 508 45.76 -8.92 19.11
N PRO A 509 44.77 -8.83 20.02
CA PRO A 509 45.06 -8.54 21.42
C PRO A 509 45.99 -9.63 21.94
N SER A 510 47.23 -9.25 22.25
CA SER A 510 48.28 -10.12 22.74
C SER A 510 47.73 -10.93 23.91
N GLN A 511 47.67 -12.26 23.75
CA GLN A 511 47.49 -13.15 24.89
C GLN A 511 48.60 -12.83 25.89
N VAL A 512 48.23 -12.25 27.02
CA VAL A 512 49.15 -11.96 28.12
C VAL A 512 49.81 -13.29 28.52
N PRO A 513 51.14 -13.42 28.48
CA PRO A 513 51.80 -14.63 28.96
C PRO A 513 51.46 -14.81 30.43
N GLY A 514 50.94 -16.00 30.77
CA GLY A 514 50.51 -16.36 32.11
C GLY A 514 51.54 -15.96 33.16
N THR A 515 51.08 -15.25 34.18
CA THR A 515 51.81 -14.96 35.40
C THR A 515 52.31 -16.26 36.02
N LEU A 516 53.63 -16.44 35.97
CA LEU A 516 54.38 -17.39 36.79
C LEU A 516 54.02 -17.17 38.26
N SER A 517 53.45 -18.18 38.90
CA SER A 517 53.27 -18.23 40.36
C SER A 517 54.64 -18.27 41.06
N PRO A 518 54.89 -17.45 42.10
CA PRO A 518 56.01 -17.70 42.99
C PRO A 518 55.62 -18.73 44.06
N VAL A 519 56.65 -19.51 44.41
CA VAL A 519 56.76 -20.67 45.31
C VAL A 519 56.07 -20.52 46.66
#